data_AF-A0A257NNC8-F1
#
_entry.id   AF-A0A257NNC8-F1
#
_cell.length_a   1.000
_cell.length_b   1.000
_cell.length_c   1.000
_cell.angle_alpha   90.00
_cell.angle_beta   90.00
_cell.angle_gamma   90.00
#
_symmetry.space_group_name_H-M   'P 1'
#
loop_
_entity.id
_entity.type
_entity.pdbx_description
1 polymer ?
#
loop_
_entity_poly.entity_id
_entity_poly.type
_entity_poly.pdbx_seq_one_letter_code
_entity_poly.pdbx_strand_id
1 'polypeptide(L)'
;MDRNIVYPGSIPMDTDILGLNRNAMVGIGALTAAVLGNNIVADGLACTPTLPASLTVNVGPGSITQLSAVDTSSYGSLSADMSDQIVKTGISLQSTSFTLALPATSGQSINYLIEAAFSELDTSPVVLPYVNAANPSLPYSGPSNSGTAQNTQRIQRVQLQLKPGAAAISGTQITPAVDTGWVGLYVVTVNYGQTAVTASSITISPGAPFLNFKLPSLRPGFSTMQVFSSSGNFVVPNGVSIARVRVLGGGAAAGYHSTMPGAGGGAGGEAFGIITGLSVGQPIAVTVGAGGTALTSPGVGNTGGTSSFGSYMSATGGTGGNGGTVAQFAMAGGVGGVGTGGQINRSGSYGSDSIVVACRGGDGGGPGNGRAASGPLSGLSAGGYGGGGGGGGTTTSGTLVGSPGGAGAPGIVVVEY
;
A
#
# COMPACT_ATOMS: atom_id res chain seq x y z
N MET A 1 2.22 12.52 -33.54
CA MET A 1 2.89 11.46 -34.32
C MET A 1 3.11 12.01 -35.71
N ASP A 2 4.35 12.02 -36.15
CA ASP A 2 4.70 12.51 -37.47
C ASP A 2 4.23 11.53 -38.55
N ARG A 3 3.85 12.07 -39.70
CA ARG A 3 3.28 11.30 -40.80
C ARG A 3 3.90 11.78 -42.11
N ASN A 4 4.50 10.84 -42.84
CA ASN A 4 4.99 11.11 -44.18
C ASN A 4 3.79 11.33 -45.12
N ILE A 5 3.92 12.31 -46.01
CA ILE A 5 2.96 12.56 -47.09
C ILE A 5 3.55 11.94 -48.36
N VAL A 6 2.84 10.98 -48.94
CA VAL A 6 3.20 10.34 -50.22
C VAL A 6 2.22 10.79 -51.29
N TYR A 7 2.72 11.14 -52.48
CA TYR A 7 1.92 11.70 -53.56
C TYR A 7 1.69 10.69 -54.70
N PRO A 8 0.56 10.77 -55.42
CA PRO A 8 0.37 9.98 -56.64
C PRO A 8 1.50 10.21 -57.65
N GLY A 9 2.11 9.13 -58.14
CA GLY A 9 3.20 9.18 -59.13
C GLY A 9 4.61 9.39 -58.56
N SER A 10 4.78 9.56 -57.23
CA SER A 10 6.12 9.56 -56.62
C SER A 10 6.71 8.15 -56.57
N ILE A 11 8.03 8.03 -56.75
CA ILE A 11 8.75 6.77 -56.58
C ILE A 11 8.76 6.41 -55.08
N PRO A 12 8.24 5.24 -54.67
CA PRO A 12 8.30 4.81 -53.28
C PRO A 12 9.75 4.64 -52.83
N MET A 13 10.09 5.20 -51.69
CA MET A 13 11.37 4.98 -51.01
C MET A 13 11.18 3.98 -49.88
N ASP A 14 12.22 3.22 -49.55
CA ASP A 14 12.22 2.33 -48.39
C ASP A 14 12.05 3.12 -47.07
N THR A 15 12.57 4.36 -47.03
CA THR A 15 12.35 5.31 -45.94
C THR A 15 10.88 5.63 -45.68
N ASP A 16 10.00 5.49 -46.66
CA ASP A 16 8.55 5.71 -46.45
C ASP A 16 7.96 4.67 -45.50
N ILE A 17 8.41 3.41 -45.60
CA ILE A 17 7.97 2.32 -44.73
C ILE A 17 8.72 2.36 -43.40
N LEU A 18 10.04 2.53 -43.45
CA LEU A 18 10.88 2.56 -42.25
C LEU A 18 10.50 3.73 -41.34
N GLY A 19 10.18 4.89 -41.92
CA GLY A 19 9.75 6.09 -41.19
C GLY A 19 8.43 5.88 -40.47
N LEU A 20 7.45 5.20 -41.09
CA LEU A 20 6.18 4.86 -40.44
C LEU A 20 6.39 3.97 -39.21
N ASN A 21 7.26 2.97 -39.30
CA ASN A 21 7.58 2.08 -38.17
C ASN A 21 8.23 2.87 -37.01
N ARG A 22 9.19 3.75 -37.32
CA ARG A 22 9.84 4.61 -36.32
C ARG A 22 8.83 5.56 -35.68
N ASN A 23 7.99 6.24 -36.46
CA ASN A 23 7.02 7.21 -35.94
C ASN A 23 5.96 6.55 -35.05
N ALA A 24 5.55 5.32 -35.38
CA ALA A 24 4.68 4.51 -34.53
C ALA A 24 5.35 4.18 -33.19
N MET A 25 6.61 3.74 -33.20
CA MET A 25 7.39 3.50 -31.98
C MET A 25 7.52 4.78 -31.13
N VAL A 26 7.85 5.92 -31.73
CA VAL A 26 7.94 7.21 -31.02
C VAL A 26 6.61 7.57 -30.37
N GLY A 27 5.49 7.41 -31.08
CA GLY A 27 4.16 7.65 -30.53
C GLY A 27 3.81 6.75 -29.33
N ILE A 28 4.11 5.46 -29.43
CA ILE A 28 3.92 4.49 -28.34
C ILE A 28 4.85 4.83 -27.15
N GLY A 29 6.09 5.21 -27.43
CA GLY A 29 7.05 5.61 -26.40
C GLY A 29 6.60 6.86 -25.64
N ALA A 30 6.05 7.86 -26.33
CA ALA A 30 5.49 9.05 -25.70
C ALA A 30 4.29 8.73 -24.79
N LEU A 31 3.38 7.85 -25.24
CA LEU A 31 2.27 7.39 -24.41
C LEU A 31 2.75 6.59 -23.20
N THR A 32 3.74 5.72 -23.39
CA THR A 32 4.32 4.91 -22.31
C THR A 32 4.97 5.81 -21.26
N ALA A 33 5.73 6.82 -21.69
CA ALA A 33 6.33 7.82 -20.80
C ALA A 33 5.28 8.63 -20.03
N ALA A 34 4.16 9.00 -20.67
CA ALA A 34 3.07 9.73 -20.01
C ALA A 34 2.37 8.91 -18.91
N VAL A 35 2.35 7.58 -19.03
CA VAL A 35 1.66 6.68 -18.09
C VAL A 35 2.60 6.14 -17.01
N LEU A 36 3.82 5.76 -17.38
CA LEU A 36 4.77 5.06 -16.50
C LEU A 36 5.95 5.94 -16.06
N GLY A 37 6.11 7.11 -16.65
CA GLY A 37 7.30 7.95 -16.49
C GLY A 37 8.50 7.44 -17.29
N ASN A 38 9.69 7.97 -16.98
CA ASN A 38 10.93 7.68 -17.71
C ASN A 38 11.81 6.62 -17.03
N ASN A 39 11.44 6.19 -15.82
CA ASN A 39 12.16 5.15 -15.10
C ASN A 39 11.88 3.78 -15.73
N ILE A 40 12.79 2.83 -15.50
CA ILE A 40 12.54 1.44 -15.89
C ILE A 40 11.32 0.94 -15.11
N VAL A 41 10.38 0.32 -15.83
CA VAL A 41 9.23 -0.40 -15.26
C VAL A 41 9.15 -1.77 -15.89
N ALA A 42 9.04 -2.80 -15.06
CA ALA A 42 8.81 -4.18 -15.44
C ALA A 42 7.33 -4.55 -15.23
N ASP A 43 6.77 -5.33 -16.13
CA ASP A 43 5.39 -5.80 -16.04
C ASP A 43 5.25 -7.25 -16.51
N GLY A 44 4.43 -8.04 -15.80
CA GLY A 44 4.38 -9.48 -16.01
C GLY A 44 5.67 -10.14 -15.53
N LEU A 45 6.35 -10.89 -16.41
CA LEU A 45 7.62 -11.56 -16.13
C LEU A 45 7.57 -12.43 -14.86
N ALA A 46 6.41 -13.03 -14.56
CA ALA A 46 6.21 -13.78 -13.33
C ALA A 46 7.17 -14.96 -13.25
N CYS A 47 7.97 -15.04 -12.18
CA CYS A 47 8.86 -16.17 -11.92
C CYS A 47 8.13 -17.25 -11.12
N THR A 48 7.95 -18.42 -11.73
CA THR A 48 7.23 -19.55 -11.14
C THR A 48 8.05 -20.83 -11.20
N PRO A 49 7.90 -21.76 -10.24
CA PRO A 49 8.46 -23.10 -10.35
C PRO A 49 7.91 -23.86 -11.57
N THR A 50 8.64 -24.85 -12.07
CA THR A 50 8.12 -25.73 -13.13
C THR A 50 7.07 -26.70 -12.63
N LEU A 51 6.21 -27.15 -13.56
CA LEU A 51 5.33 -28.30 -13.39
C LEU A 51 5.59 -29.26 -14.57
N PRO A 52 6.15 -30.48 -14.36
CA PRO A 52 6.53 -31.10 -13.09
C PRO A 52 7.63 -30.35 -12.31
N ALA A 53 7.63 -30.53 -10.99
CA ALA A 53 8.56 -29.85 -10.09
C ALA A 53 10.02 -30.27 -10.37
N SER A 54 10.91 -29.28 -10.51
CA SER A 54 12.34 -29.49 -10.78
C SER A 54 13.18 -28.34 -10.23
N LEU A 55 14.51 -28.41 -10.38
CA LEU A 55 15.42 -27.30 -10.09
C LEU A 55 15.43 -26.23 -11.19
N THR A 56 14.29 -26.01 -11.82
CA THR A 56 14.11 -25.02 -12.89
C THR A 56 13.02 -24.05 -12.48
N VAL A 57 13.21 -22.80 -12.85
CA VAL A 57 12.17 -21.76 -12.76
C VAL A 57 11.85 -21.24 -14.15
N ASN A 58 10.60 -20.84 -14.34
CA ASN A 58 10.11 -20.22 -15.56
C ASN A 58 9.79 -18.76 -15.28
N VAL A 59 10.39 -17.85 -16.04
CA VAL A 59 10.00 -16.45 -16.12
C VAL A 59 9.01 -16.31 -17.25
N GLY A 60 7.76 -16.01 -16.94
CA GLY A 60 6.67 -15.91 -17.92
C GLY A 60 6.80 -14.71 -18.88
N PRO A 61 5.87 -14.58 -19.83
CA PRO A 61 5.76 -13.42 -20.70
C PRO A 61 5.63 -12.10 -19.92
N GLY A 62 6.06 -11.00 -20.52
CA GLY A 62 6.00 -9.68 -19.91
C GLY A 62 6.78 -8.64 -20.69
N SER A 63 7.03 -7.50 -20.06
CA SER A 63 7.73 -6.38 -20.69
C SER A 63 8.62 -5.63 -19.71
N ILE A 64 9.60 -4.92 -20.27
CA ILE A 64 10.42 -3.94 -19.58
C ILE A 64 10.43 -2.66 -20.38
N THR A 65 10.34 -1.52 -19.71
CA THR A 65 10.47 -0.20 -20.33
C THR A 65 11.82 0.41 -19.99
N GLN A 66 12.40 1.17 -20.91
CA GLN A 66 13.65 1.89 -20.65
C GLN A 66 13.71 3.15 -21.51
N LEU A 67 14.12 4.27 -20.92
CA LEU A 67 14.48 5.46 -21.67
C LEU A 67 15.78 5.21 -22.45
N SER A 68 15.72 5.37 -23.76
CA SER A 68 16.86 5.18 -24.65
C SER A 68 16.74 6.07 -25.88
N ALA A 69 17.85 6.21 -26.61
CA ALA A 69 17.86 6.84 -27.92
C ALA A 69 16.84 6.20 -28.87
N VAL A 70 16.24 6.99 -29.77
CA VAL A 70 15.30 6.51 -30.79
C VAL A 70 15.92 5.40 -31.63
N ASP A 71 17.16 5.55 -32.09
CA ASP A 71 17.89 4.54 -32.84
C ASP A 71 19.40 4.66 -32.55
N THR A 72 19.98 3.67 -31.86
CA THR A 72 21.42 3.65 -31.58
C THR A 72 22.28 3.28 -32.80
N SER A 73 21.66 2.64 -33.79
CA SER A 73 22.24 2.28 -35.09
C SER A 73 21.23 2.58 -36.21
N SER A 74 21.70 2.68 -37.45
CA SER A 74 20.83 2.92 -38.61
C SER A 74 19.72 1.86 -38.71
N TYR A 75 18.48 2.28 -38.96
CA TYR A 75 17.34 1.39 -39.18
C TYR A 75 17.07 1.30 -40.68
N GLY A 76 17.65 0.30 -41.33
CA GLY A 76 17.67 0.23 -42.80
C GLY A 76 18.43 1.43 -43.38
N SER A 77 17.79 2.19 -44.28
CA SER A 77 18.33 3.43 -44.86
C SER A 77 18.17 4.66 -43.96
N LEU A 78 17.40 4.58 -42.87
CA LEU A 78 17.31 5.68 -41.92
C LEU A 78 18.57 5.72 -41.06
N SER A 79 19.19 6.90 -40.95
CA SER A 79 20.33 7.10 -40.06
C SER A 79 19.94 6.84 -38.60
N ALA A 80 20.95 6.50 -37.79
CA ALA A 80 20.80 6.46 -36.34
C ALA A 80 20.33 7.81 -35.82
N ASP A 81 19.54 7.78 -34.75
CA ASP A 81 19.08 8.96 -34.02
C ASP A 81 19.36 8.73 -32.53
N MET A 82 20.51 9.27 -32.11
CA MET A 82 21.01 9.19 -30.74
C MET A 82 20.71 10.43 -29.91
N SER A 83 20.13 11.47 -30.54
CA SER A 83 19.88 12.76 -29.88
C SER A 83 18.53 12.75 -29.19
N ASP A 84 17.51 12.22 -29.87
CA ASP A 84 16.17 12.12 -29.32
C ASP A 84 16.05 10.86 -28.45
N GLN A 85 15.39 11.01 -27.31
CA GLN A 85 15.14 9.92 -26.37
C GLN A 85 13.65 9.61 -26.25
N ILE A 86 13.35 8.31 -26.22
CA ILE A 86 12.00 7.79 -26.02
C ILE A 86 12.02 6.65 -25.02
N VAL A 87 10.90 6.42 -24.34
CA VAL A 87 10.73 5.20 -23.55
C VAL A 87 10.45 4.06 -24.52
N LYS A 88 11.40 3.15 -24.65
CA LYS A 88 11.26 1.91 -25.45
C LYS A 88 10.71 0.78 -24.59
N THR A 89 10.02 -0.15 -25.23
CA THR A 89 9.42 -1.31 -24.56
C THR A 89 9.99 -2.60 -25.14
N GLY A 90 10.75 -3.32 -24.33
CA GLY A 90 11.17 -4.68 -24.62
C GLY A 90 10.05 -5.64 -24.23
N ILE A 91 9.70 -6.57 -25.11
CA ILE A 91 8.62 -7.53 -24.88
C ILE A 91 9.17 -8.96 -24.90
N SER A 92 8.76 -9.79 -23.95
CA SER A 92 8.89 -11.24 -24.04
C SER A 92 7.50 -11.85 -24.17
N LEU A 93 7.27 -12.58 -25.26
CA LEU A 93 5.98 -13.23 -25.53
C LEU A 93 5.94 -14.68 -25.04
N GLN A 94 7.08 -15.24 -24.66
CA GLN A 94 7.24 -16.64 -24.28
C GLN A 94 7.95 -16.75 -22.93
N SER A 95 7.70 -17.86 -22.24
CA SER A 95 8.40 -18.15 -21.00
C SER A 95 9.87 -18.49 -21.26
N THR A 96 10.77 -17.99 -20.42
CA THR A 96 12.19 -18.35 -20.40
C THR A 96 12.49 -19.20 -19.17
N SER A 97 13.11 -20.36 -19.37
CA SER A 97 13.44 -21.30 -18.29
C SER A 97 14.89 -21.17 -17.86
N PHE A 98 15.12 -21.20 -16.54
CA PHE A 98 16.44 -21.18 -15.93
C PHE A 98 16.63 -22.38 -15.01
N THR A 99 17.61 -23.23 -15.34
CA THR A 99 18.01 -24.38 -14.52
C THR A 99 19.03 -23.94 -13.47
N LEU A 100 18.77 -24.28 -12.22
CA LEU A 100 19.60 -23.92 -11.06
C LEU A 100 20.46 -25.11 -10.65
N ALA A 101 21.69 -24.84 -10.21
CA ALA A 101 22.57 -25.86 -9.65
C ALA A 101 22.45 -25.93 -8.12
N LEU A 102 22.65 -27.12 -7.57
CA LEU A 102 22.70 -27.32 -6.12
C LEU A 102 24.04 -26.85 -5.55
N PRO A 103 24.08 -26.36 -4.30
CA PRO A 103 25.33 -26.27 -3.57
C PRO A 103 25.90 -27.67 -3.34
N ALA A 104 27.22 -27.79 -3.39
CA ALA A 104 27.92 -29.07 -3.30
C ALA A 104 28.04 -29.62 -1.85
N THR A 105 27.89 -28.75 -0.84
CA THR A 105 28.15 -29.09 0.56
C THR A 105 26.89 -29.02 1.41
N SER A 106 26.71 -30.01 2.29
CA SER A 106 25.59 -30.04 3.25
C SER A 106 25.57 -28.80 4.14
N GLY A 107 24.37 -28.27 4.39
CA GLY A 107 24.16 -27.06 5.18
C GLY A 107 24.42 -25.75 4.42
N GLN A 108 24.72 -25.80 3.12
CA GLN A 108 24.87 -24.62 2.29
C GLN A 108 23.64 -24.31 1.42
N SER A 109 23.55 -23.06 1.01
CA SER A 109 22.57 -22.52 0.06
C SER A 109 23.23 -21.57 -0.94
N ILE A 110 22.60 -21.40 -2.10
CA ILE A 110 22.97 -20.40 -3.12
C ILE A 110 21.77 -19.50 -3.37
N ASN A 111 21.99 -18.18 -3.37
CA ASN A 111 21.05 -17.21 -3.93
C ASN A 111 21.38 -17.01 -5.42
N TYR A 112 20.39 -17.20 -6.28
CA TYR A 112 20.45 -16.86 -7.69
C TYR A 112 19.69 -15.57 -7.96
N LEU A 113 20.31 -14.62 -8.65
CA LEU A 113 19.65 -13.41 -9.12
C LEU A 113 19.14 -13.64 -10.54
N ILE A 114 17.86 -13.36 -10.77
CA ILE A 114 17.29 -13.19 -12.11
C ILE A 114 17.19 -11.70 -12.37
N GLU A 115 17.82 -11.24 -13.44
CA GLU A 115 17.80 -9.84 -13.86
C GLU A 115 17.34 -9.69 -15.30
N ALA A 116 16.86 -8.50 -15.62
CA ALA A 116 16.35 -8.15 -16.94
C ALA A 116 16.96 -6.85 -17.47
N ALA A 117 17.10 -6.76 -18.79
CA ALA A 117 17.45 -5.54 -19.49
C ALA A 117 16.62 -5.40 -20.77
N PHE A 118 16.45 -4.16 -21.24
CA PHE A 118 15.98 -3.91 -22.58
C PHE A 118 17.08 -4.30 -23.58
N SER A 119 16.71 -5.03 -24.63
CA SER A 119 17.61 -5.38 -25.72
C SER A 119 16.99 -5.01 -27.05
N GLU A 120 17.80 -4.41 -27.92
CA GLU A 120 17.47 -4.06 -29.29
C GLU A 120 18.53 -4.65 -30.22
N LEU A 121 18.10 -5.46 -31.18
CA LEU A 121 19.01 -6.14 -32.10
C LEU A 121 18.36 -6.28 -33.47
N ASP A 122 19.18 -6.21 -34.52
CA ASP A 122 18.79 -6.58 -35.87
C ASP A 122 19.00 -8.09 -36.10
N THR A 123 17.96 -8.77 -36.56
CA THR A 123 17.93 -10.23 -36.72
C THR A 123 17.37 -10.64 -38.08
N SER A 124 17.26 -11.96 -38.27
CA SER A 124 16.67 -12.57 -39.46
C SER A 124 17.43 -12.17 -40.74
N PRO A 125 18.73 -12.50 -40.85
CA PRO A 125 19.51 -12.19 -42.04
C PRO A 125 19.01 -12.96 -43.25
N VAL A 126 18.69 -12.26 -44.34
CA VAL A 126 18.22 -12.85 -45.61
C VAL A 126 18.97 -12.21 -46.77
N VAL A 127 19.33 -13.00 -47.78
CA VAL A 127 19.83 -12.45 -49.07
C VAL A 127 18.64 -11.92 -49.85
N LEU A 128 18.47 -10.60 -49.86
CA LEU A 128 17.34 -9.93 -50.49
C LEU A 128 17.58 -9.71 -52.00
N PRO A 129 16.54 -9.79 -52.85
CA PRO A 129 16.64 -9.36 -54.24
C PRO A 129 16.66 -7.83 -54.33
N TYR A 130 17.54 -7.27 -55.16
CA TYR A 130 17.66 -5.83 -55.44
C TYR A 130 17.39 -5.52 -56.91
N VAL A 131 16.85 -4.33 -57.18
CA VAL A 131 16.62 -3.86 -58.56
C VAL A 131 17.97 -3.66 -59.25
N ASN A 132 18.10 -4.29 -60.41
CA ASN A 132 19.24 -4.08 -61.32
C ASN A 132 18.82 -3.07 -62.40
N ALA A 133 19.22 -1.81 -62.24
CA ALA A 133 18.87 -0.75 -63.19
C ALA A 133 19.44 -0.98 -64.61
N ALA A 134 20.54 -1.73 -64.74
CA ALA A 134 21.16 -2.05 -66.04
C ALA A 134 20.45 -3.21 -66.76
N ASN A 135 19.85 -4.14 -66.00
CA ASN A 135 19.03 -5.21 -66.56
C ASN A 135 17.91 -5.63 -65.60
N PRO A 136 16.71 -5.03 -65.70
CA PRO A 136 15.60 -5.31 -64.79
C PRO A 136 15.08 -6.75 -64.79
N SER A 137 15.41 -7.55 -65.81
CA SER A 137 15.04 -8.98 -65.87
C SER A 137 15.89 -9.89 -64.98
N LEU A 138 17.02 -9.36 -64.47
CA LEU A 138 17.97 -10.09 -63.63
C LEU A 138 18.22 -9.30 -62.33
N PRO A 139 17.38 -9.49 -61.30
CA PRO A 139 17.58 -8.82 -60.01
C PRO A 139 18.91 -9.24 -59.39
N TYR A 140 19.54 -8.31 -58.68
CA TYR A 140 20.75 -8.56 -57.91
C TYR A 140 20.43 -9.41 -56.67
N SER A 141 21.35 -10.29 -56.30
CA SER A 141 21.29 -11.04 -55.04
C SER A 141 22.10 -10.33 -53.97
N GLY A 142 21.43 -9.68 -53.02
CA GLY A 142 22.05 -8.80 -52.03
C GLY A 142 22.52 -7.45 -52.59
N PRO A 143 22.99 -6.54 -51.73
CA PRO A 143 23.44 -5.22 -52.15
C PRO A 143 24.54 -5.31 -53.19
N SER A 144 24.41 -4.57 -54.28
CA SER A 144 25.39 -4.54 -55.38
C SER A 144 25.75 -5.94 -55.93
N ASN A 145 24.79 -6.88 -55.88
CA ASN A 145 24.96 -8.27 -56.30
C ASN A 145 26.04 -9.06 -55.52
N SER A 146 26.32 -8.67 -54.28
CA SER A 146 27.38 -9.25 -53.45
C SER A 146 27.06 -10.64 -52.87
N GLY A 147 25.80 -11.07 -52.89
CA GLY A 147 25.33 -12.27 -52.19
C GLY A 147 25.27 -12.13 -50.66
N THR A 148 25.56 -10.95 -50.10
CA THR A 148 25.56 -10.73 -48.65
C THR A 148 24.13 -10.65 -48.11
N ALA A 149 23.85 -11.40 -47.04
CA ALA A 149 22.58 -11.34 -46.34
C ALA A 149 22.49 -10.07 -45.47
N GLN A 150 21.28 -9.50 -45.36
CA GLN A 150 21.01 -8.35 -44.50
C GLN A 150 19.89 -8.69 -43.52
N ASN A 151 19.99 -8.17 -42.31
CA ASN A 151 18.95 -8.31 -41.31
C ASN A 151 17.66 -7.64 -41.80
N THR A 152 16.54 -8.34 -41.60
CA THR A 152 15.22 -7.93 -42.11
C THR A 152 14.27 -7.50 -41.00
N GLN A 153 14.70 -7.58 -39.74
CA GLN A 153 13.89 -7.22 -38.59
C GLN A 153 14.76 -6.58 -37.51
N ARG A 154 14.28 -5.46 -36.95
CA ARG A 154 14.75 -4.95 -35.66
C ARG A 154 13.81 -5.42 -34.57
N ILE A 155 14.32 -6.16 -33.60
CA ILE A 155 13.54 -6.65 -32.46
C ILE A 155 13.88 -5.88 -31.19
N GLN A 156 12.85 -5.58 -30.41
CA GLN A 156 12.97 -5.08 -29.05
C GLN A 156 12.45 -6.16 -28.09
N ARG A 157 13.29 -6.62 -27.16
CA ARG A 157 13.00 -7.76 -26.28
C ARG A 157 13.38 -7.46 -24.84
N VAL A 158 12.73 -8.19 -23.93
CA VAL A 158 13.28 -8.38 -22.58
C VAL A 158 14.40 -9.40 -22.70
N GLN A 159 15.63 -8.98 -22.40
CA GLN A 159 16.72 -9.92 -22.20
C GLN A 159 16.72 -10.35 -20.73
N LEU A 160 16.77 -11.65 -20.48
CA LEU A 160 16.78 -12.22 -19.14
C LEU A 160 18.10 -12.96 -18.90
N GLN A 161 18.64 -12.84 -17.69
CA GLN A 161 19.86 -13.53 -17.28
C GLN A 161 19.71 -14.09 -15.87
N LEU A 162 20.32 -15.26 -15.65
CA LEU A 162 20.49 -15.87 -14.33
C LEU A 162 21.93 -15.69 -13.88
N LYS A 163 22.11 -15.21 -12.65
CA LYS A 163 23.43 -15.06 -12.02
C LYS A 163 23.52 -15.88 -10.73
N PRO A 164 24.46 -16.84 -10.66
CA PRO A 164 24.69 -17.60 -9.44
C PRO A 164 25.46 -16.76 -8.42
N GLY A 165 25.03 -16.81 -7.16
CA GLY A 165 25.83 -16.39 -6.01
C GLY A 165 26.83 -17.47 -5.58
N ALA A 166 27.68 -17.11 -4.62
CA ALA A 166 28.54 -18.08 -3.94
C ALA A 166 27.71 -18.94 -2.99
N ALA A 167 28.01 -20.24 -2.93
CA ALA A 167 27.44 -21.12 -1.92
C ALA A 167 27.97 -20.72 -0.53
N ALA A 168 27.07 -20.55 0.43
CA ALA A 168 27.40 -20.18 1.81
C ALA A 168 26.51 -20.95 2.79
N ILE A 169 26.84 -20.88 4.08
CA ILE A 169 25.99 -21.47 5.14
C ILE A 169 24.57 -20.93 4.99
N SER A 170 23.57 -21.81 5.01
CA SER A 170 22.17 -21.41 4.85
C SER A 170 21.79 -20.29 5.83
N GLY A 171 21.26 -19.19 5.29
CA GLY A 171 20.95 -17.96 6.01
C GLY A 171 22.02 -16.87 5.92
N THR A 172 23.21 -17.17 5.38
CA THR A 172 24.32 -16.21 5.23
C THR A 172 24.71 -15.95 3.77
N GLN A 173 24.03 -16.60 2.83
CA GLN A 173 24.31 -16.46 1.40
C GLN A 173 23.99 -15.04 0.90
N ILE A 174 24.85 -14.52 0.04
CA ILE A 174 24.75 -13.17 -0.51
C ILE A 174 24.21 -13.25 -1.94
N THR A 175 23.22 -12.41 -2.24
CA THR A 175 22.72 -12.25 -3.60
C THR A 175 23.75 -11.51 -4.47
N PRO A 176 24.06 -12.00 -5.69
CA PRO A 176 24.91 -11.27 -6.64
C PRO A 176 24.43 -9.84 -6.87
N ALA A 177 25.36 -8.91 -7.11
CA ALA A 177 25.02 -7.56 -7.53
C ALA A 177 24.37 -7.56 -8.93
N VAL A 178 23.45 -6.63 -9.19
CA VAL A 178 22.82 -6.44 -10.50
C VAL A 178 23.85 -5.88 -11.49
N ASP A 179 23.84 -6.35 -12.74
CA ASP A 179 24.75 -5.84 -13.78
C ASP A 179 24.43 -4.39 -14.17
N THR A 180 25.45 -3.65 -14.63
CA THR A 180 25.25 -2.27 -15.07
C THR A 180 24.34 -2.24 -16.30
N GLY A 181 23.26 -1.46 -16.23
CA GLY A 181 22.23 -1.40 -17.28
C GLY A 181 21.13 -2.45 -17.15
N TRP A 182 21.17 -3.30 -16.11
CA TRP A 182 20.16 -4.30 -15.80
C TRP A 182 19.35 -3.91 -14.56
N VAL A 183 18.20 -4.56 -14.38
CA VAL A 183 17.41 -4.49 -13.16
C VAL A 183 17.19 -5.88 -12.58
N GLY A 184 17.41 -6.04 -11.28
CA GLY A 184 17.12 -7.29 -10.58
C GLY A 184 15.61 -7.49 -10.46
N LEU A 185 15.12 -8.68 -10.83
CA LEU A 185 13.70 -9.03 -10.76
C LEU A 185 13.40 -9.95 -9.58
N TYR A 186 14.12 -11.07 -9.49
CA TYR A 186 13.87 -12.10 -8.48
C TYR A 186 15.17 -12.63 -7.88
N VAL A 187 15.08 -13.08 -6.63
CA VAL A 187 16.10 -13.88 -5.97
C VAL A 187 15.51 -15.26 -5.69
N VAL A 188 16.19 -16.30 -6.17
CA VAL A 188 15.81 -17.70 -5.96
C VAL A 188 16.85 -18.37 -5.07
N THR A 189 16.42 -18.83 -3.90
CA THR A 189 17.30 -19.53 -2.94
C THR A 189 17.19 -21.04 -3.15
N VAL A 190 18.33 -21.70 -3.37
CA VAL A 190 18.41 -23.16 -3.51
C VAL A 190 19.27 -23.72 -2.39
N ASN A 191 18.70 -24.66 -1.63
CA ASN A 191 19.36 -25.34 -0.52
C ASN A 191 20.05 -26.64 -0.97
N TYR A 192 21.05 -27.09 -0.22
CA TYR A 192 21.63 -28.43 -0.41
C TYR A 192 20.56 -29.53 -0.37
N GLY A 193 20.66 -30.49 -1.28
CA GLY A 193 19.76 -31.65 -1.35
C GLY A 193 18.34 -31.34 -1.82
N GLN A 194 18.04 -30.09 -2.19
CA GLN A 194 16.75 -29.71 -2.73
C GLN A 194 16.53 -30.39 -4.10
N THR A 195 15.35 -30.99 -4.31
CA THR A 195 15.01 -31.67 -5.57
C THR A 195 14.12 -30.83 -6.48
N ALA A 196 13.48 -29.79 -5.93
CA ALA A 196 12.66 -28.86 -6.69
C ALA A 196 12.60 -27.46 -6.06
N VAL A 197 12.47 -26.43 -6.90
CA VAL A 197 12.16 -25.06 -6.46
C VAL A 197 10.67 -24.99 -6.12
N THR A 198 10.32 -24.27 -5.05
CA THR A 198 8.93 -23.98 -4.67
C THR A 198 8.67 -22.48 -4.72
N ALA A 199 7.40 -22.07 -4.62
CA ALA A 199 7.06 -20.64 -4.57
C ALA A 199 7.75 -19.91 -3.41
N SER A 200 7.95 -20.57 -2.26
CA SER A 200 8.66 -20.00 -1.11
C SER A 200 10.16 -19.84 -1.32
N SER A 201 10.73 -20.49 -2.34
CA SER A 201 12.14 -20.35 -2.72
C SER A 201 12.38 -19.08 -3.55
N ILE A 202 11.32 -18.46 -4.09
CA ILE A 202 11.38 -17.33 -5.01
C ILE A 202 10.90 -16.09 -4.27
N THR A 203 11.71 -15.03 -4.30
CA THR A 203 11.39 -13.73 -3.70
C THR A 203 11.64 -12.63 -4.71
N ILE A 204 10.88 -11.54 -4.64
CA ILE A 204 11.13 -10.36 -5.49
C ILE A 204 12.43 -9.71 -5.02
N SER A 205 13.30 -9.35 -5.97
CA SER A 205 14.55 -8.66 -5.67
C SER A 205 14.26 -7.28 -5.05
N PRO A 206 14.98 -6.87 -3.98
CA PRO A 206 14.87 -5.51 -3.47
C PRO A 206 15.09 -4.48 -4.57
N GLY A 207 14.17 -3.52 -4.72
CA GLY A 207 14.24 -2.49 -5.76
C GLY A 207 13.80 -2.95 -7.16
N ALA A 208 13.25 -4.16 -7.32
CA ALA A 208 12.68 -4.59 -8.59
C ALA A 208 11.55 -3.63 -9.04
N PRO A 209 11.61 -3.09 -10.27
CA PRO A 209 10.70 -2.03 -10.71
C PRO A 209 9.37 -2.57 -11.24
N PHE A 210 8.75 -3.52 -10.54
CA PHE A 210 7.48 -4.10 -10.98
C PHE A 210 6.32 -3.09 -10.87
N LEU A 211 5.45 -3.09 -11.89
CA LEU A 211 4.21 -2.36 -11.83
C LEU A 211 3.24 -3.02 -10.84
N ASN A 212 3.07 -2.40 -9.67
CA ASN A 212 2.25 -2.97 -8.59
C ASN A 212 0.75 -2.97 -8.87
N PHE A 213 0.27 -2.02 -9.69
CA PHE A 213 -1.16 -1.87 -9.99
C PHE A 213 -1.38 -1.62 -11.47
N LYS A 214 -2.35 -2.33 -12.03
CA LYS A 214 -2.97 -1.93 -13.29
C LYS A 214 -3.92 -0.76 -13.05
N LEU A 215 -4.12 0.08 -14.07
CA LEU A 215 -4.97 1.26 -13.98
C LEU A 215 -6.37 1.00 -13.37
N PRO A 216 -7.11 -0.08 -13.70
CA PRO A 216 -8.40 -0.36 -13.07
C PRO A 216 -8.32 -0.70 -11.57
N SER A 217 -7.17 -1.19 -11.12
CA SER A 217 -6.86 -1.51 -9.73
C SER A 217 -6.16 -0.36 -9.01
N LEU A 218 -5.85 0.73 -9.70
CA LEU A 218 -5.26 1.91 -9.08
C LEU A 218 -6.30 2.56 -8.15
N ARG A 219 -5.88 2.85 -6.92
CA ARG A 219 -6.69 3.43 -5.86
C ARG A 219 -5.93 4.61 -5.26
N PRO A 220 -5.93 5.79 -5.90
CA PRO A 220 -5.16 6.92 -5.42
C PRO A 220 -5.81 7.54 -4.17
N GLY A 221 -4.97 7.96 -3.22
CA GLY A 221 -5.41 8.60 -1.98
C GLY A 221 -6.18 7.68 -1.03
N PHE A 222 -6.90 8.26 -0.08
CA PHE A 222 -7.64 7.55 0.96
C PHE A 222 -9.01 7.07 0.44
N SER A 223 -8.99 6.10 -0.45
CA SER A 223 -10.19 5.65 -1.19
C SER A 223 -10.91 4.48 -0.51
N THR A 224 -10.26 3.81 0.44
CA THR A 224 -10.83 2.71 1.23
C THR A 224 -10.89 3.10 2.70
N MET A 225 -11.85 2.54 3.46
CA MET A 225 -12.00 2.77 4.89
C MET A 225 -12.19 1.45 5.64
N GLN A 226 -11.52 1.31 6.79
CA GLN A 226 -11.74 0.27 7.77
C GLN A 226 -12.05 0.89 9.14
N VAL A 227 -13.10 0.39 9.79
CA VAL A 227 -13.57 0.88 11.10
C VAL A 227 -13.40 -0.22 12.13
N PHE A 228 -12.78 0.13 13.26
CA PHE A 228 -12.59 -0.74 14.40
C PHE A 228 -13.48 -0.26 15.55
N SER A 229 -14.56 -1.02 15.81
CA SER A 229 -15.41 -0.91 17.00
C SER A 229 -14.99 -1.86 18.13
N SER A 230 -14.00 -2.71 17.86
CA SER A 230 -13.34 -3.59 18.81
C SER A 230 -11.85 -3.69 18.47
N SER A 231 -11.03 -4.05 19.46
CA SER A 231 -9.59 -4.20 19.27
C SER A 231 -9.27 -5.30 18.26
N GLY A 232 -8.20 -5.11 17.49
CA GLY A 232 -7.77 -6.01 16.43
C GLY A 232 -6.45 -5.60 15.82
N ASN A 233 -6.20 -6.01 14.58
CA ASN A 233 -5.02 -5.60 13.83
C ASN A 233 -5.43 -4.99 12.49
N PHE A 234 -4.80 -3.89 12.11
CA PHE A 234 -4.78 -3.40 10.75
C PHE A 234 -3.56 -3.98 10.05
N VAL A 235 -3.77 -4.89 9.09
CA VAL A 235 -2.68 -5.41 8.25
C VAL A 235 -2.59 -4.50 7.04
N VAL A 236 -1.46 -3.79 6.90
CA VAL A 236 -1.24 -2.82 5.83
C VAL A 236 -1.45 -3.50 4.46
N PRO A 237 -2.49 -3.10 3.69
CA PRO A 237 -2.77 -3.73 2.41
C PRO A 237 -1.68 -3.47 1.36
N ASN A 238 -1.67 -4.25 0.30
CA ASN A 238 -0.72 -4.05 -0.79
C ASN A 238 -0.90 -2.66 -1.43
N GLY A 239 0.19 -1.94 -1.67
CA GLY A 239 0.20 -0.58 -2.23
C GLY A 239 -0.08 0.54 -1.24
N VAL A 240 -0.40 0.22 0.00
CA VAL A 240 -0.64 1.22 1.05
C VAL A 240 0.69 1.55 1.72
N SER A 241 1.14 2.79 1.55
CA SER A 241 2.30 3.35 2.25
C SER A 241 1.94 4.52 3.16
N ILE A 242 0.70 5.00 3.04
CA ILE A 242 0.14 6.11 3.80
C ILE A 242 -1.28 5.76 4.25
N ALA A 243 -1.68 6.21 5.43
CA ALA A 243 -3.06 6.05 5.92
C ALA A 243 -3.48 7.27 6.74
N ARG A 244 -4.71 7.73 6.57
CA ARG A 244 -5.34 8.74 7.42
C ARG A 244 -6.07 8.03 8.54
N VAL A 245 -5.71 8.32 9.78
CA VAL A 245 -6.24 7.60 10.94
C VAL A 245 -6.85 8.58 11.93
N ARG A 246 -7.97 8.16 12.51
CA ARG A 246 -8.68 8.84 13.59
C ARG A 246 -8.87 7.89 14.76
N VAL A 247 -8.44 8.31 15.94
CA VAL A 247 -8.51 7.52 17.17
C VAL A 247 -9.32 8.31 18.19
N LEU A 248 -10.40 7.72 18.70
CA LEU A 248 -11.19 8.29 19.80
C LEU A 248 -11.18 7.35 21.00
N GLY A 249 -10.87 7.89 22.18
CA GLY A 249 -10.90 7.16 23.45
C GLY A 249 -12.33 6.84 23.90
N GLY A 250 -12.47 5.95 24.88
CA GLY A 250 -13.77 5.64 25.50
C GLY A 250 -14.25 6.76 26.42
N GLY A 251 -15.57 6.95 26.52
CA GLY A 251 -16.18 7.87 27.46
C GLY A 251 -16.27 7.27 28.86
N ALA A 252 -16.28 8.11 29.88
CA ALA A 252 -16.41 7.64 31.26
C ALA A 252 -17.88 7.42 31.66
N ALA A 253 -18.10 6.63 32.69
CA ALA A 253 -19.39 6.59 33.36
C ALA A 253 -19.63 7.85 34.20
N ALA A 254 -20.91 8.16 34.43
CA ALA A 254 -21.29 9.14 35.43
C ALA A 254 -21.03 8.66 36.85
N GLY A 255 -20.94 9.61 37.78
CA GLY A 255 -20.87 9.32 39.21
C GLY A 255 -22.20 8.80 39.74
N TYR A 256 -22.11 8.04 40.84
CA TYR A 256 -23.27 7.57 41.59
C TYR A 256 -23.15 8.06 43.03
N HIS A 257 -24.11 8.86 43.51
CA HIS A 257 -24.12 9.32 44.90
C HIS A 257 -25.28 8.70 45.70
N SER A 258 -25.05 8.40 46.98
CA SER A 258 -26.00 7.67 47.84
C SER A 258 -27.26 8.45 48.16
N THR A 259 -27.16 9.78 48.27
CA THR A 259 -28.27 10.65 48.68
C THR A 259 -28.43 11.91 47.83
N MET A 260 -27.63 12.09 46.77
CA MET A 260 -27.56 13.32 45.97
C MET A 260 -27.44 12.99 44.48
N PRO A 261 -27.63 13.96 43.57
CA PRO A 261 -27.29 13.81 42.16
C PRO A 261 -25.80 13.55 41.90
N GLY A 262 -25.50 12.56 41.05
CA GLY A 262 -24.15 12.29 40.53
C GLY A 262 -23.80 13.17 39.33
N ALA A 263 -22.51 13.44 39.14
CA ALA A 263 -22.02 14.24 38.00
C ALA A 263 -21.87 13.41 36.71
N GLY A 264 -21.81 14.09 35.56
CA GLY A 264 -21.65 13.44 34.27
C GLY A 264 -20.21 12.95 34.05
N GLY A 265 -20.05 11.87 33.28
CA GLY A 265 -18.73 11.36 32.88
C GLY A 265 -18.08 12.21 31.79
N GLY A 266 -16.75 12.29 31.77
CA GLY A 266 -16.00 12.96 30.71
C GLY A 266 -15.97 12.17 29.41
N ALA A 267 -15.85 12.88 28.27
CA ALA A 267 -15.72 12.24 26.96
C ALA A 267 -14.30 11.69 26.71
N GLY A 268 -14.13 10.74 25.80
CA GLY A 268 -12.82 10.33 25.29
C GLY A 268 -12.10 11.45 24.52
N GLY A 269 -10.77 11.42 24.49
CA GLY A 269 -9.97 12.31 23.65
C GLY A 269 -10.01 11.90 22.18
N GLU A 270 -9.42 12.72 21.30
CA GLU A 270 -9.28 12.41 19.88
C GLU A 270 -7.88 12.76 19.34
N ALA A 271 -7.29 11.82 18.60
CA ALA A 271 -6.11 12.05 17.78
C ALA A 271 -6.43 11.77 16.31
N PHE A 272 -5.99 12.66 15.42
CA PHE A 272 -6.23 12.55 13.98
C PHE A 272 -4.99 12.98 13.19
N GLY A 273 -4.65 12.24 12.14
CA GLY A 273 -3.53 12.58 11.27
C GLY A 273 -3.26 11.57 10.17
N ILE A 274 -2.35 11.94 9.28
CA ILE A 274 -1.80 11.07 8.23
C ILE A 274 -0.53 10.41 8.75
N ILE A 275 -0.48 9.08 8.64
CA ILE A 275 0.69 8.25 8.91
C ILE A 275 1.33 7.91 7.57
N THR A 276 2.66 8.00 7.50
CA THR A 276 3.46 7.67 6.32
C THR A 276 4.50 6.60 6.65
N GLY A 277 5.05 5.94 5.64
CA GLY A 277 6.10 4.92 5.84
C GLY A 277 5.55 3.57 6.28
N LEU A 278 4.28 3.29 5.97
CA LEU A 278 3.69 1.99 6.22
C LEU A 278 4.30 0.95 5.27
N SER A 279 4.62 -0.23 5.81
CA SER A 279 5.16 -1.34 5.04
C SER A 279 4.07 -2.37 4.77
N VAL A 280 3.95 -2.81 3.52
CA VAL A 280 2.95 -3.81 3.11
C VAL A 280 3.05 -5.06 3.98
N GLY A 281 1.90 -5.55 4.45
CA GLY A 281 1.80 -6.73 5.31
C GLY A 281 2.15 -6.50 6.78
N GLN A 282 2.62 -5.31 7.17
CA GLN A 282 2.87 -4.98 8.57
C GLN A 282 1.57 -5.07 9.38
N PRO A 283 1.51 -5.85 10.48
CA PRO A 283 0.41 -5.79 11.42
C PRO A 283 0.57 -4.59 12.34
N ILE A 284 -0.45 -3.73 12.39
CA ILE A 284 -0.53 -2.62 13.33
C ILE A 284 -1.64 -2.92 14.34
N ALA A 285 -1.26 -3.05 15.60
CA ALA A 285 -2.21 -3.30 16.68
C ALA A 285 -3.17 -2.11 16.83
N VAL A 286 -4.46 -2.37 16.82
CA VAL A 286 -5.51 -1.38 17.04
C VAL A 286 -6.18 -1.68 18.36
N THR A 287 -6.11 -0.74 19.30
CA THR A 287 -6.81 -0.84 20.59
C THR A 287 -8.03 0.05 20.55
N VAL A 288 -9.20 -0.51 20.86
CA VAL A 288 -10.42 0.26 21.07
C VAL A 288 -10.72 0.29 22.56
N GLY A 289 -10.69 1.48 23.15
CA GLY A 289 -10.98 1.69 24.55
C GLY A 289 -12.44 1.41 24.88
N ALA A 290 -12.69 0.61 25.91
CA ALA A 290 -14.04 0.38 26.41
C ALA A 290 -14.65 1.66 26.99
N GLY A 291 -15.98 1.77 26.98
CA GLY A 291 -16.66 2.79 27.77
C GLY A 291 -16.57 2.48 29.26
N GLY A 292 -16.56 3.50 30.10
CA GLY A 292 -16.66 3.35 31.55
C GLY A 292 -17.98 2.67 31.91
N THR A 293 -17.93 1.59 32.68
CA THR A 293 -19.13 0.86 33.11
C THR A 293 -19.89 1.65 34.17
N ALA A 294 -21.23 1.61 34.11
CA ALA A 294 -22.07 2.23 35.14
C ALA A 294 -21.80 1.60 36.51
N LEU A 295 -21.81 2.43 37.55
CA LEU A 295 -21.63 1.96 38.92
C LEU A 295 -22.90 1.29 39.45
N THR A 296 -22.71 0.27 40.30
CA THR A 296 -23.79 -0.38 41.07
C THR A 296 -23.83 0.06 42.53
N SER A 297 -22.83 0.81 42.99
CA SER A 297 -22.73 1.38 44.35
C SER A 297 -22.16 2.81 44.32
N PRO A 298 -22.43 3.63 45.35
CA PRO A 298 -22.01 5.03 45.34
C PRO A 298 -20.49 5.20 45.22
N GLY A 299 -20.05 6.04 44.27
CA GLY A 299 -18.65 6.30 43.98
C GLY A 299 -18.44 7.22 42.78
N VAL A 300 -17.17 7.49 42.47
CA VAL A 300 -16.74 8.16 41.24
C VAL A 300 -16.91 7.20 40.07
N GLY A 301 -17.45 7.69 38.96
CA GLY A 301 -17.69 6.89 37.76
C GLY A 301 -16.43 6.18 37.26
N ASN A 302 -16.58 5.05 36.58
CA ASN A 302 -15.45 4.37 35.96
C ASN A 302 -14.93 5.16 34.75
N THR A 303 -13.61 5.37 34.70
CA THR A 303 -12.89 6.00 33.57
C THR A 303 -13.06 5.18 32.29
N GLY A 304 -13.15 5.85 31.14
CA GLY A 304 -13.12 5.20 29.84
C GLY A 304 -11.73 4.66 29.47
N GLY A 305 -11.68 3.64 28.63
CA GLY A 305 -10.44 3.06 28.13
C GLY A 305 -9.75 3.92 27.07
N THR A 306 -8.43 3.79 26.97
CA THR A 306 -7.62 4.40 25.91
C THR A 306 -7.77 3.63 24.59
N SER A 307 -7.90 4.35 23.48
CA SER A 307 -7.80 3.80 22.13
C SER A 307 -6.44 4.13 21.51
N SER A 308 -5.96 3.29 20.59
CA SER A 308 -4.69 3.53 19.88
C SER A 308 -4.62 2.85 18.51
N PHE A 309 -3.75 3.39 17.67
CA PHE A 309 -3.32 2.79 16.41
C PHE A 309 -1.80 2.61 16.43
N GLY A 310 -1.35 1.42 16.78
CA GLY A 310 0.06 1.09 17.02
C GLY A 310 0.71 2.05 18.02
N SER A 311 1.97 2.38 17.77
CA SER A 311 2.70 3.45 18.45
C SER A 311 2.48 4.83 17.80
N TYR A 312 1.69 4.92 16.73
CA TYR A 312 1.55 6.14 15.94
C TYR A 312 0.66 7.18 16.63
N MET A 313 -0.48 6.75 17.16
CA MET A 313 -1.47 7.65 17.77
C MET A 313 -2.22 6.98 18.91
N SER A 314 -2.59 7.77 19.92
CA SER A 314 -3.41 7.32 21.04
C SER A 314 -4.34 8.42 21.55
N ALA A 315 -5.52 8.03 22.02
CA ALA A 315 -6.45 8.92 22.69
C ALA A 315 -6.95 8.28 23.98
N THR A 316 -6.72 8.94 25.12
CA THR A 316 -7.16 8.43 26.42
C THR A 316 -8.67 8.50 26.55
N GLY A 317 -9.22 7.65 27.42
CA GLY A 317 -10.62 7.80 27.80
C GLY A 317 -10.84 8.99 28.72
N GLY A 318 -12.12 9.39 28.85
CA GLY A 318 -12.54 10.39 29.82
C GLY A 318 -12.51 9.86 31.25
N THR A 319 -12.44 10.75 32.23
CA THR A 319 -12.50 10.41 33.66
C THR A 319 -13.94 10.39 34.16
N GLY A 320 -14.21 9.58 35.18
CA GLY A 320 -15.55 9.44 35.75
C GLY A 320 -16.09 10.70 36.40
N GLY A 321 -17.41 10.89 36.34
CA GLY A 321 -18.08 11.95 37.10
C GLY A 321 -18.02 11.68 38.60
N ASN A 322 -17.96 12.74 39.42
CA ASN A 322 -17.96 12.59 40.86
C ASN A 322 -19.30 12.08 41.40
N GLY A 323 -19.21 11.27 42.46
CA GLY A 323 -20.30 10.67 43.21
C GLY A 323 -19.85 10.34 44.64
N GLY A 324 -20.44 9.32 45.26
CA GLY A 324 -20.04 8.83 46.59
C GLY A 324 -21.09 9.06 47.68
N THR A 325 -20.64 9.40 48.89
CA THR A 325 -21.51 9.54 50.07
C THR A 325 -21.37 10.88 50.78
N VAL A 326 -20.35 11.67 50.41
CA VAL A 326 -20.03 12.95 51.06
C VAL A 326 -20.94 14.03 50.50
N ALA A 327 -21.71 14.65 51.38
CA ALA A 327 -22.59 15.76 51.05
C ALA A 327 -21.82 16.95 50.46
N GLN A 328 -22.18 17.35 49.24
CA GLN A 328 -21.63 18.53 48.54
C GLN A 328 -22.76 19.29 47.83
N PHE A 329 -22.64 20.60 47.65
CA PHE A 329 -23.67 21.40 46.96
C PHE A 329 -23.75 21.14 45.45
N ALA A 330 -22.66 20.68 44.85
CA ALA A 330 -22.54 20.24 43.48
C ALA A 330 -21.40 19.22 43.39
N MET A 331 -21.49 18.26 42.47
CA MET A 331 -20.42 17.31 42.20
C MET A 331 -19.79 17.62 40.85
N ALA A 332 -18.47 17.69 40.79
CA ALA A 332 -17.77 18.04 39.55
C ALA A 332 -17.89 16.93 38.48
N GLY A 333 -18.13 17.33 37.24
CA GLY A 333 -18.12 16.45 36.09
C GLY A 333 -16.74 15.88 35.80
N GLY A 334 -16.72 14.74 35.11
CA GLY A 334 -15.49 14.10 34.69
C GLY A 334 -14.75 14.93 33.64
N VAL A 335 -13.42 15.02 33.77
CA VAL A 335 -12.52 15.60 32.77
C VAL A 335 -12.50 14.73 31.51
N GLY A 336 -12.48 15.36 30.34
CA GLY A 336 -12.33 14.66 29.07
C GLY A 336 -10.92 14.08 28.85
N GLY A 337 -10.83 13.02 28.06
CA GLY A 337 -9.57 12.40 27.68
C GLY A 337 -8.75 13.27 26.72
N VAL A 338 -7.53 12.85 26.41
CA VAL A 338 -6.57 13.61 25.60
C VAL A 338 -6.06 12.78 24.44
N GLY A 339 -6.05 13.35 23.24
CA GLY A 339 -5.37 12.79 22.07
C GLY A 339 -3.87 13.10 22.04
N THR A 340 -3.07 12.19 21.49
CA THR A 340 -1.61 12.33 21.32
C THR A 340 -1.15 11.64 20.04
N GLY A 341 -0.04 12.14 19.47
CA GLY A 341 0.59 11.59 18.26
C GLY A 341 -0.08 11.98 16.93
N GLY A 342 -1.29 12.56 16.97
CA GLY A 342 -1.94 13.10 15.79
C GLY A 342 -1.34 14.42 15.33
N GLN A 343 -1.58 14.76 14.07
CA GLN A 343 -1.36 16.12 13.57
C GLN A 343 -2.36 17.09 14.22
N ILE A 344 -3.56 16.59 14.56
CA ILE A 344 -4.55 17.26 15.39
C ILE A 344 -4.80 16.39 16.62
N ASN A 345 -4.69 17.00 17.79
CA ASN A 345 -4.97 16.37 19.08
C ASN A 345 -6.00 17.23 19.81
N ARG A 346 -7.13 16.62 20.19
CA ARG A 346 -8.22 17.31 20.90
C ARG A 346 -8.51 16.62 22.22
N SER A 347 -8.81 17.43 23.23
CA SER A 347 -9.39 16.94 24.48
C SER A 347 -10.86 16.62 24.28
N GLY A 348 -11.34 15.57 24.95
CA GLY A 348 -12.76 15.30 25.10
C GLY A 348 -13.44 16.42 25.88
N SER A 349 -14.75 16.60 25.69
CA SER A 349 -15.52 17.52 26.52
C SER A 349 -15.61 17.01 27.96
N TYR A 350 -15.66 17.94 28.90
CA TYR A 350 -15.98 17.66 30.28
C TYR A 350 -17.43 17.16 30.40
N GLY A 351 -17.68 16.27 31.37
CA GLY A 351 -19.01 16.06 31.90
C GLY A 351 -19.48 17.33 32.62
N SER A 352 -20.78 17.56 32.66
CA SER A 352 -21.34 18.66 33.44
C SER A 352 -21.40 18.31 34.91
N ASP A 353 -21.35 19.33 35.75
CA ASP A 353 -21.55 19.19 37.20
C ASP A 353 -22.99 18.82 37.53
N SER A 354 -23.18 18.15 38.67
CA SER A 354 -24.51 17.92 39.23
C SER A 354 -24.95 19.09 40.11
N ILE A 355 -26.27 19.32 40.22
CA ILE A 355 -26.82 20.41 41.04
C ILE A 355 -27.84 19.82 42.01
N VAL A 356 -27.51 19.87 43.31
CA VAL A 356 -28.34 19.27 44.37
C VAL A 356 -29.68 19.97 44.52
N VAL A 357 -29.69 21.33 44.52
CA VAL A 357 -30.92 22.12 44.69
C VAL A 357 -31.93 21.88 43.56
N ALA A 358 -31.44 21.61 42.36
CA ALA A 358 -32.26 21.31 41.20
C ALA A 358 -32.65 19.82 41.09
N CYS A 359 -32.17 18.97 42.01
CA CYS A 359 -32.27 17.51 41.93
C CYS A 359 -31.91 16.98 40.53
N ARG A 360 -30.81 17.51 39.96
CA ARG A 360 -30.39 17.23 38.59
C ARG A 360 -28.97 16.70 38.53
N GLY A 361 -28.78 15.60 37.81
CA GLY A 361 -27.47 15.02 37.55
C GLY A 361 -26.67 15.85 36.54
N GLY A 362 -25.40 15.51 36.37
CA GLY A 362 -24.58 16.10 35.32
C GLY A 362 -24.78 15.39 33.97
N ASP A 363 -24.88 16.12 32.87
CA ASP A 363 -24.89 15.52 31.53
C ASP A 363 -23.49 15.01 31.19
N GLY A 364 -23.39 13.88 30.49
CA GLY A 364 -22.10 13.37 30.04
C GLY A 364 -21.44 14.31 29.02
N GLY A 365 -20.12 14.22 28.88
CA GLY A 365 -19.39 15.02 27.91
C GLY A 365 -19.45 14.46 26.48
N GLY A 366 -19.41 15.34 25.49
CA GLY A 366 -19.09 15.00 24.09
C GLY A 366 -20.26 14.46 23.24
N PRO A 367 -19.99 14.10 21.98
CA PRO A 367 -21.01 13.56 21.07
C PRO A 367 -21.57 12.22 21.56
N GLY A 368 -22.89 12.03 21.44
CA GLY A 368 -23.56 10.79 21.87
C GLY A 368 -23.61 10.63 23.40
N ASN A 369 -23.40 11.70 24.16
CA ASN A 369 -23.40 11.68 25.61
C ASN A 369 -24.73 11.19 26.21
N GLY A 370 -24.61 10.61 27.40
CA GLY A 370 -25.74 10.29 28.25
C GLY A 370 -26.35 11.54 28.86
N ARG A 371 -27.68 11.66 28.77
CA ARG A 371 -28.43 12.74 29.42
C ARG A 371 -28.48 12.53 30.94
N ALA A 372 -28.34 13.62 31.69
CA ALA A 372 -28.64 13.67 33.11
C ALA A 372 -30.12 13.33 33.41
N ALA A 373 -30.33 12.68 34.55
CA ALA A 373 -31.66 12.55 35.12
C ALA A 373 -32.09 13.81 35.89
N SER A 374 -33.40 13.92 36.12
CA SER A 374 -34.01 14.87 37.06
C SER A 374 -35.03 14.11 37.89
N GLY A 375 -35.03 14.32 39.21
CA GLY A 375 -35.82 13.48 40.12
C GLY A 375 -35.25 12.05 40.24
N PRO A 376 -35.88 11.13 40.99
CA PRO A 376 -35.26 9.90 41.48
C PRO A 376 -35.15 8.83 40.38
N LEU A 377 -34.33 9.12 39.38
CA LEU A 377 -34.16 8.36 38.14
C LEU A 377 -32.67 8.16 37.88
N SER A 378 -32.35 7.02 37.27
CA SER A 378 -31.00 6.73 36.77
C SER A 378 -30.65 7.64 35.60
N GLY A 379 -29.38 8.02 35.52
CA GLY A 379 -28.86 8.76 34.37
C GLY A 379 -28.80 7.85 33.13
N LEU A 380 -28.87 8.45 31.95
CA LEU A 380 -28.83 7.69 30.70
C LEU A 380 -27.37 7.36 30.35
N SER A 381 -27.15 6.14 29.83
CA SER A 381 -25.88 5.78 29.22
C SER A 381 -25.66 6.57 27.93
N ALA A 382 -24.40 6.85 27.61
CA ALA A 382 -24.02 7.33 26.30
C ALA A 382 -24.32 6.28 25.22
N GLY A 383 -24.62 6.75 24.00
CA GLY A 383 -24.99 5.92 22.86
C GLY A 383 -23.92 5.89 21.78
N GLY A 384 -23.87 4.79 21.04
CA GLY A 384 -23.02 4.64 19.85
C GLY A 384 -21.53 4.50 20.17
N TYR A 385 -20.70 5.12 19.34
CA TYR A 385 -19.24 5.11 19.41
C TYR A 385 -18.71 6.54 19.34
N GLY A 386 -17.50 6.76 19.84
CA GLY A 386 -16.86 8.09 19.83
C GLY A 386 -16.69 8.70 21.21
N GLY A 387 -16.83 7.89 22.26
CA GLY A 387 -16.36 8.24 23.59
C GLY A 387 -17.24 9.20 24.37
N GLY A 388 -18.54 9.33 24.07
CA GLY A 388 -19.46 10.13 24.89
C GLY A 388 -19.51 9.65 26.35
N GLY A 389 -19.52 10.58 27.30
CA GLY A 389 -19.64 10.27 28.73
C GLY A 389 -21.07 9.94 29.16
N GLY A 390 -21.23 9.16 30.23
CA GLY A 390 -22.54 8.83 30.80
C GLY A 390 -23.19 10.00 31.55
N GLY A 391 -24.52 10.01 31.64
CA GLY A 391 -25.28 11.02 32.38
C GLY A 391 -25.49 10.65 33.84
N GLY A 392 -25.51 11.63 34.73
CA GLY A 392 -25.68 11.46 36.18
C GLY A 392 -27.09 11.05 36.59
N GLY A 393 -27.19 10.09 37.51
CA GLY A 393 -28.44 9.74 38.19
C GLY A 393 -28.76 10.71 39.33
N THR A 394 -29.99 10.70 39.82
CA THR A 394 -30.39 11.59 40.92
C THR A 394 -31.29 10.97 41.98
N THR A 395 -31.43 11.68 43.10
CA THR A 395 -32.28 11.34 44.25
C THR A 395 -33.30 12.42 44.52
N THR A 396 -34.36 12.08 45.26
CA THR A 396 -35.20 13.08 45.93
C THR A 396 -34.73 13.28 47.37
N SER A 397 -34.89 14.50 47.88
CA SER A 397 -34.59 14.96 49.24
C SER A 397 -35.22 14.14 50.38
N GLY A 398 -35.94 13.04 50.10
CA GLY A 398 -36.68 12.24 51.08
C GLY A 398 -36.49 10.73 51.02
N THR A 399 -35.81 10.17 50.01
CA THR A 399 -35.53 8.72 49.91
C THR A 399 -34.02 8.50 49.85
N LEU A 400 -33.48 7.78 50.83
CA LEU A 400 -32.03 7.62 51.08
C LEU A 400 -31.29 6.73 50.07
N VAL A 401 -31.93 6.33 48.97
CA VAL A 401 -31.31 5.46 47.96
C VAL A 401 -31.10 6.23 46.68
N GLY A 402 -29.82 6.51 46.43
CA GLY A 402 -29.25 7.00 45.21
C GLY A 402 -29.68 6.25 43.95
N SER A 403 -29.84 6.95 42.82
CA SER A 403 -29.97 6.31 41.51
C SER A 403 -28.62 6.30 40.78
N PRO A 404 -28.25 5.20 40.11
CA PRO A 404 -26.97 5.10 39.42
C PRO A 404 -26.89 6.02 38.19
N GLY A 405 -25.66 6.42 37.86
CA GLY A 405 -25.35 7.11 36.60
C GLY A 405 -25.28 6.14 35.42
N GLY A 406 -25.34 6.68 34.21
CA GLY A 406 -25.20 5.94 32.96
C GLY A 406 -23.74 5.55 32.66
N ALA A 407 -23.57 4.54 31.81
CA ALA A 407 -22.28 4.13 31.28
C ALA A 407 -21.78 5.09 30.19
N GLY A 408 -20.46 5.13 29.98
CA GLY A 408 -19.84 5.82 28.86
C GLY A 408 -19.86 4.98 27.57
N ALA A 409 -19.74 5.63 26.42
CA ALA A 409 -19.69 4.96 25.12
C ALA A 409 -18.26 4.47 24.83
N PRO A 410 -18.11 3.33 24.13
CA PRO A 410 -16.79 2.88 23.67
C PRO A 410 -16.13 3.88 22.70
N GLY A 411 -14.81 3.78 22.63
CA GLY A 411 -14.00 4.47 21.63
C GLY A 411 -14.20 3.91 20.22
N ILE A 412 -13.45 4.45 19.27
CA ILE A 412 -13.46 3.98 17.88
C ILE A 412 -12.14 4.33 17.20
N VAL A 413 -11.68 3.47 16.29
CA VAL A 413 -10.55 3.78 15.40
C VAL A 413 -11.00 3.65 13.96
N VAL A 414 -10.76 4.70 13.16
CA VAL A 414 -11.09 4.73 11.73
C VAL A 414 -9.80 4.90 10.96
N VAL A 415 -9.58 4.04 9.97
CA VAL A 415 -8.41 4.03 9.10
C VAL A 415 -8.89 4.19 7.66
N GLU A 416 -8.39 5.20 6.96
CA GLU A 416 -8.66 5.43 5.55
C GLU A 416 -7.33 5.35 4.79
N TYR A 417 -7.28 4.60 3.69
CA TYR A 417 -6.05 4.25 2.99
C TYR A 417 -6.22 4.03 1.49
#